data_AF-A0A2H5V344-F1
#
_entry.id   AF-A0A2H5V344-F1
#
_cell.length_a   1.000
_cell.length_b   1.000
_cell.length_c   1.000
_cell.angle_alpha   90.00
_cell.angle_beta   90.00
_cell.angle_gamma   90.00
#
_symmetry.space_group_name_H-M   'P 1'
#
loop_
_entity.id
_entity.type
_entity.pdbx_description
1 polymer ?
#
loop_
_entity_poly.entity_id
_entity_poly.type
_entity_poly.pdbx_seq_one_letter_code
_entity_poly.pdbx_strand_id
1 'polypeptide(L)'
;MFSSETKLKASSIIIWSEPLEPDEVIYLIRIVLALAVGFVSGTLPIYWIYSVLLGIGVYGLSIPLVMALYSGSTFLSRRAAVTSGMAAYAFIWLMVWVLFYNLSV
;
A
#
# COMPACT_ATOMS: atom_id res chain seq x y z
N MET A 1 -1.60 46.96 -30.32
CA MET A 1 -1.30 46.09 -31.46
C MET A 1 -0.25 45.09 -31.00
N PHE A 2 -0.60 43.79 -30.96
CA PHE A 2 0.19 42.63 -30.49
C PHE A 2 0.83 42.77 -29.08
N SER A 3 0.44 42.01 -28.07
CA SER A 3 0.64 40.56 -28.06
C SER A 3 -0.26 39.92 -26.99
N SER A 4 -1.49 39.58 -27.38
CA SER A 4 -2.32 38.61 -26.65
C SER A 4 -1.83 37.17 -26.87
N GLU A 5 -0.92 36.96 -27.84
CA GLU A 5 -0.40 35.64 -28.20
C GLU A 5 0.66 35.10 -27.22
N THR A 6 1.37 35.96 -26.49
CA THR A 6 2.36 35.50 -25.51
C THR A 6 1.75 34.98 -24.21
N LYS A 7 0.48 35.28 -23.92
CA LYS A 7 -0.20 34.75 -22.73
C LYS A 7 -0.89 33.40 -22.95
N LEU A 8 -1.10 32.99 -24.20
CA LEU A 8 -1.81 31.75 -24.54
C LEU A 8 -0.90 30.54 -24.77
N LYS A 9 0.43 30.71 -24.68
CA LYS A 9 1.40 29.61 -24.84
C LYS A 9 1.96 29.03 -23.54
N ALA A 10 1.37 29.41 -22.40
CA ALA A 10 1.50 28.67 -21.15
C ALA A 10 0.30 27.72 -20.97
N SER A 11 -0.17 27.14 -22.08
CA SER A 11 -1.19 26.11 -22.13
C SER A 11 -0.65 24.85 -21.44
N SER A 12 -0.89 24.78 -20.13
CA SER A 12 -1.34 23.57 -19.44
C SER A 12 -0.64 22.27 -19.83
N ILE A 13 0.61 22.10 -19.37
CA ILE A 13 1.00 20.80 -18.83
C ILE A 13 0.92 20.94 -17.30
N ILE A 14 -0.29 21.17 -16.83
CA ILE A 14 -0.64 20.84 -15.45
C ILE A 14 -1.00 19.38 -15.57
N ILE A 15 -0.08 18.50 -15.18
CA ILE A 15 -0.41 17.10 -14.93
C ILE A 15 -1.40 17.17 -13.77
N TRP A 16 -2.70 17.12 -14.09
CA TRP A 16 -3.76 16.90 -13.13
C TRP A 16 -3.64 15.46 -12.63
N SER A 17 -2.59 15.16 -11.87
CA SER A 17 -2.66 14.03 -10.96
C SER A 17 -3.56 14.51 -9.84
N GLU A 18 -4.85 14.20 -9.93
CA GLU A 18 -5.73 14.28 -8.77
C GLU A 18 -5.00 13.58 -7.61
N PRO A 19 -4.89 14.23 -6.44
CA PRO A 19 -4.25 13.59 -5.30
C PRO A 19 -4.99 12.29 -5.01
N LEU A 20 -4.26 11.17 -5.02
CA LEU A 20 -4.80 9.83 -4.75
C LEU A 20 -5.71 9.88 -3.52
N GLU A 21 -6.88 9.25 -3.63
CA GLU A 21 -7.80 9.20 -2.51
C GLU A 21 -7.13 8.47 -1.33
N PRO A 22 -7.39 8.86 -0.07
CA PRO A 22 -6.72 8.27 1.09
C PRO A 22 -6.79 6.74 1.16
N ASP A 23 -7.88 6.15 0.67
CA ASP A 23 -8.08 4.71 0.58
C ASP A 23 -7.22 4.05 -0.50
N GLU A 24 -7.00 4.70 -1.65
CA GLU A 24 -6.06 4.26 -2.69
C GLU A 24 -4.61 4.26 -2.17
N VAL A 25 -4.24 5.30 -1.42
CA VAL A 25 -2.90 5.39 -0.80
C VAL A 25 -2.73 4.27 0.23
N ILE A 26 -3.74 4.03 1.08
CA ILE A 26 -3.71 2.93 2.04
C ILE A 26 -3.60 1.60 1.31
N TYR A 27 -4.39 1.39 0.26
CA TYR A 27 -4.35 0.18 -0.55
C TYR A 27 -2.95 -0.06 -1.12
N LEU A 28 -2.30 0.96 -1.66
CA LEU A 28 -0.95 0.89 -2.21
C LEU A 28 0.10 0.60 -1.13
N ILE A 29 0.00 1.24 0.04
CA ILE A 29 0.84 0.94 1.20
C ILE A 29 0.72 -0.53 1.59
N ARG A 30 -0.50 -1.07 1.62
CA ARG A 30 -0.75 -2.48 1.95
C ARG A 30 -0.13 -3.42 0.91
N ILE A 31 -0.18 -3.08 -0.38
CA ILE A 31 0.50 -3.86 -1.43
C ILE A 31 2.00 -3.92 -1.18
N VAL A 32 2.64 -2.76 -0.97
CA VAL A 32 4.09 -2.69 -0.75
C VAL A 32 4.49 -3.46 0.52
N LEU A 33 3.68 -3.33 1.58
CA LEU A 33 3.86 -4.09 2.81
C LEU A 33 3.79 -5.60 2.55
N ALA A 34 2.78 -6.05 1.81
CA ALA A 34 2.58 -7.47 1.48
C ALA A 34 3.73 -8.05 0.67
N LEU A 35 4.25 -7.30 -0.30
CA LEU A 35 5.42 -7.69 -1.10
C LEU A 35 6.66 -7.88 -0.20
N ALA A 36 6.98 -6.89 0.63
CA ALA A 36 8.13 -6.94 1.52
C ALA A 36 8.01 -8.09 2.54
N VAL A 37 6.84 -8.22 3.16
CA VAL A 37 6.56 -9.26 4.15
C VAL A 37 6.58 -10.65 3.50
N GLY A 38 6.02 -10.81 2.31
CA GLY A 38 5.99 -12.08 1.59
C GLY A 38 7.40 -12.52 1.20
N PHE A 39 8.23 -11.58 0.73
CA PHE A 39 9.62 -11.83 0.41
C PHE A 39 10.41 -12.30 1.64
N VAL A 40 10.30 -11.58 2.76
CA VAL A 40 10.95 -11.95 4.03
C VAL A 40 10.45 -13.33 4.52
N SER A 41 9.14 -13.57 4.43
CA SER A 41 8.51 -14.83 4.83
C SER A 41 8.98 -16.03 4.00
N GLY A 42 9.29 -15.82 2.73
CA GLY A 42 9.72 -16.88 1.80
C GLY A 42 11.23 -17.08 1.73
N THR A 43 12.03 -16.11 2.15
CA THR A 43 13.50 -16.20 2.13
C THR A 43 14.10 -16.64 3.45
N LEU A 44 13.44 -16.35 4.57
CA LEU A 44 13.90 -16.80 5.87
C LEU A 44 13.64 -18.30 6.09
N PRO A 45 14.60 -19.07 6.63
CA PRO A 45 14.42 -20.48 6.97
C PRO A 45 13.64 -20.61 8.29
N ILE A 46 12.44 -20.03 8.35
CA ILE A 46 11.53 -20.09 9.48
C ILE A 46 10.40 -21.10 9.21
N TYR A 47 9.92 -21.77 10.26
CA TYR A 47 8.74 -22.62 10.14
C TYR A 47 7.55 -21.81 9.61
N TRP A 48 6.75 -22.44 8.75
CA TRP A 48 5.60 -21.82 8.07
C TRP A 48 4.66 -21.07 9.03
N ILE A 49 4.48 -21.59 10.25
CA ILE A 49 3.63 -20.96 11.27
C ILE A 49 4.16 -19.59 11.71
N TYR A 50 5.48 -19.41 11.79
CA TYR A 50 6.08 -18.13 12.13
C TYR A 50 5.93 -17.12 10.98
N SER A 51 5.96 -17.57 9.72
CA SER A 51 5.65 -16.72 8.57
C SER A 51 4.20 -16.23 8.60
N VAL A 52 3.25 -17.11 8.95
CA VAL A 52 1.83 -16.75 9.12
C VAL A 52 1.66 -15.73 10.25
N LEU A 53 2.28 -15.97 11.41
CA LEU A 53 2.23 -15.05 12.55
C LEU A 53 2.86 -13.70 12.21
N LEU A 54 3.95 -13.68 11.45
CA LEU A 54 4.59 -12.46 10.97
C LEU A 54 3.66 -11.69 10.03
N GLY A 55 3.03 -12.37 9.05
CA GLY A 55 2.05 -11.77 8.14
C GLY A 55 0.88 -11.11 8.87
N ILE A 56 0.30 -11.81 9.85
CA ILE A 56 -0.79 -11.31 10.70
C ILE A 56 -0.31 -10.15 11.58
N GLY A 57 0.84 -10.30 12.23
CA GLY A 57 1.40 -9.29 13.12
C GLY A 57 1.71 -7.98 12.40
N VAL A 58 2.34 -8.05 11.23
CA VAL A 58 2.65 -6.87 10.42
C VAL A 58 1.38 -6.21 9.90
N TYR A 59 0.35 -6.97 9.52
CA TYR A 59 -0.94 -6.41 9.13
C TYR A 59 -1.64 -5.70 10.31
N GLY A 60 -1.64 -6.34 11.48
CA GLY A 60 -2.20 -5.80 12.70
C GLY A 60 -1.54 -4.50 13.13
N LEU A 61 -0.20 -4.41 13.04
CA LEU A 61 0.58 -3.21 13.38
C LEU A 61 0.40 -2.07 12.38
N SER A 62 0.07 -2.37 11.12
CA SER A 62 -0.17 -1.33 10.12
C SER A 62 -1.54 -0.66 10.28
N ILE A 63 -2.50 -1.25 10.99
CA ILE A 63 -3.79 -0.61 11.31
C ILE A 63 -3.61 0.65 12.18
N PRO A 64 -2.98 0.61 13.38
CA PRO A 64 -2.76 1.81 14.17
C PRO A 64 -1.83 2.81 13.46
N LEU A 65 -0.87 2.34 12.64
CA LEU A 65 -0.03 3.21 11.83
C LEU A 65 -0.86 4.02 10.81
N VAL A 66 -1.75 3.37 10.08
CA VAL A 66 -2.70 4.04 9.16
C VAL A 66 -3.59 4.99 9.95
N MET A 67 -4.15 4.57 11.08
CA MET A 67 -4.97 5.47 11.90
C MET A 67 -4.21 6.70 12.41
N ALA A 68 -2.93 6.54 12.77
CA ALA A 68 -2.09 7.65 13.20
C ALA A 68 -1.80 8.63 12.05
N LEU A 69 -1.40 8.11 10.88
CA LEU A 69 -1.11 8.89 9.67
C LEU A 69 -2.33 9.69 9.18
N TYR A 70 -3.53 9.16 9.36
CA TYR A 70 -4.78 9.76 8.89
C TYR A 70 -5.67 10.29 10.03
N SER A 71 -5.14 10.44 11.25
CA SER A 71 -5.87 10.84 12.46
C SER A 71 -6.52 12.23 12.39
N GLY A 72 -6.08 13.09 11.48
CA GLY A 72 -6.67 14.42 11.21
C GLY A 72 -7.66 14.45 10.05
N SER A 73 -7.86 13.33 9.33
CA SER A 73 -8.79 13.25 8.20
C SER A 73 -10.17 12.79 8.69
N THR A 74 -11.21 13.56 8.40
CA THR A 74 -12.62 13.16 8.64
C THR A 74 -13.09 12.02 7.72
N PHE A 75 -12.24 11.58 6.80
CA PHE A 75 -12.58 10.68 5.70
C PHE A 75 -12.41 9.18 6.03
N LEU A 76 -11.64 8.83 7.06
CA LEU A 76 -11.31 7.43 7.35
C LEU A 76 -12.06 6.88 8.56
N SER A 77 -13.12 6.11 8.28
CA SER A 77 -13.77 5.31 9.31
C SER A 77 -12.81 4.23 9.85
N ARG A 78 -12.90 3.92 11.14
CA ARG A 78 -12.09 2.86 11.77
C ARG A 78 -12.19 1.52 11.03
N ARG A 79 -13.36 1.23 10.48
CA ARG A 79 -13.63 0.04 9.67
C ARG A 79 -12.89 0.08 8.33
N ALA A 80 -12.91 1.22 7.63
CA ALA A 80 -12.19 1.38 6.37
C ALA A 80 -10.67 1.20 6.54
N ALA A 81 -10.08 1.68 7.64
CA ALA A 81 -8.66 1.47 7.93
C ALA A 81 -8.27 -0.02 8.14
N VAL A 82 -9.23 -0.84 8.57
CA VAL A 82 -9.06 -2.28 8.79
C VAL A 82 -9.37 -3.09 7.53
N THR A 83 -10.35 -2.68 6.72
CA THR A 83 -10.78 -3.48 5.57
C THR A 83 -10.11 -3.07 4.27
N SER A 84 -9.67 -1.81 4.14
CA SER A 84 -9.02 -1.33 2.92
C SER A 84 -7.72 -2.11 2.67
N GLY A 85 -7.63 -2.72 1.49
CA GLY A 85 -6.48 -3.50 1.08
C GLY A 85 -6.22 -4.78 1.87
N MET A 86 -7.13 -5.24 2.74
CA MET A 86 -6.94 -6.49 3.52
C MET A 86 -6.80 -7.71 2.61
N ALA A 87 -7.72 -7.88 1.67
CA ALA A 87 -7.72 -9.02 0.74
C ALA A 87 -6.51 -8.98 -0.19
N ALA A 88 -6.19 -7.79 -0.72
CA ALA A 88 -5.01 -7.60 -1.56
C ALA A 88 -3.71 -7.90 -0.79
N TYR A 89 -3.60 -7.42 0.46
CA TYR A 89 -2.47 -7.74 1.32
C TYR A 89 -2.31 -9.25 1.49
N ALA A 90 -3.38 -9.93 1.91
CA ALA A 90 -3.33 -11.37 2.18
C ALA A 90 -2.97 -12.18 0.93
N PHE A 91 -3.59 -11.85 -0.21
CA PHE A 91 -3.35 -12.54 -1.48
C PHE A 91 -1.91 -12.34 -1.98
N ILE A 92 -1.44 -11.10 -2.01
CA ILE A 92 -0.08 -10.77 -2.48
C ILE A 92 0.96 -11.37 -1.54
N TRP A 93 0.77 -11.24 -0.23
CA TRP A 93 1.66 -11.84 0.76
C TRP A 93 1.78 -13.35 0.57
N LEU A 94 0.65 -14.06 0.44
CA LEU A 94 0.64 -15.51 0.20
C LEU A 94 1.34 -15.89 -1.11
N MET A 95 1.05 -15.18 -2.21
CA MET A 95 1.66 -15.46 -3.51
C MET A 95 3.17 -15.27 -3.49
N VAL A 96 3.65 -14.17 -2.91
CA VAL A 96 5.08 -13.89 -2.80
C VAL A 96 5.74 -14.87 -1.84
N TRP A 97 5.11 -15.17 -0.70
CA TRP A 97 5.64 -16.14 0.25
C TRP A 97 5.84 -17.50 -0.40
N VAL A 98 4.81 -18.04 -1.07
CA VAL A 98 4.90 -19.33 -1.77
C VAL A 98 5.95 -19.30 -2.87
N LEU A 99 6.00 -18.23 -3.67
CA LEU A 99 7.00 -18.10 -4.74
C LEU A 99 8.43 -18.19 -4.17
N PHE A 100 8.76 -17.36 -3.17
CA PHE A 100 10.11 -17.31 -2.63
C PHE A 100 10.45 -18.52 -1.75
N TYR A 101 9.47 -19.09 -1.05
CA TYR A 101 9.66 -20.34 -0.30
C TYR A 101 10.07 -21.50 -1.21
N ASN A 102 9.52 -21.58 -2.43
CA ASN A 102 9.92 -22.62 -3.39
C ASN A 102 11.24 -22.33 -4.11
N LEU A 103 11.74 -21.09 -4.06
CA LEU A 103 13.03 -20.70 -4.65
C LEU A 103 14.18 -20.75 -3.65
N SER A 104 13.88 -20.72 -2.35
CA SER A 104 14.86 -20.69 -1.26
C SER A 104 15.14 -22.06 -0.64
N VAL A 105 14.32 -23.07 -0.96
CA VAL A 105 14.48 -24.49 -0.62
C VAL A 105 15.19 -25.21 -1.77
#